data_AF-A0A8S9MHK1-F1
#
_entry.id   AF-A0A8S9MHK1-F1
#
_cell.length_a   1.000
_cell.length_b   1.000
_cell.length_c   1.000
_cell.angle_alpha   90.00
_cell.angle_beta   90.00
_cell.angle_gamma   90.00
#
_symmetry.space_group_name_H-M   'P 1'
#
loop_
_entity.id
_entity.type
_entity.pdbx_description
1 polymer ?
#
loop_
_entity_poly.entity_id
_entity_poly.type
_entity_poly.pdbx_seq_one_letter_code
_entity_poly.pdbx_strand_id
1 'polypeptide(L)'
;MLQETLQPFLSNGAILVGHSLNKDLEVLKIDHPKLIDTALVFKYPNARKPRRASLNNLCKSILGYEVRKAGVSHDCVNDATAAMKLALAVIEKRANTTIPPSKEMLEVEKAKLFIHKIPHNVTSEELEQVLSGEFTLDVKPAKTSRGCYCAFVVFRSSKEADQAFENVDGDQGQDSFGLPQKLVIFKLTSGSKVSIYVRKMVEDGST
;
A
#
# COMPACT_ATOMS: atom_id res chain seq x y z
N MET A 1 -10.92 10.84 31.73
CA MET A 1 -11.92 11.52 30.89
C MET A 1 -12.44 10.64 29.75
N LEU A 2 -11.74 10.41 28.62
CA LEU A 2 -12.35 9.65 27.51
C LEU A 2 -12.56 8.15 27.80
N GLN A 3 -11.59 7.49 28.44
CA GLN A 3 -11.71 6.07 28.82
C GLN A 3 -12.89 5.84 29.79
N GLU A 4 -13.07 6.73 30.76
CA GLU A 4 -14.20 6.68 31.72
C GLU A 4 -15.54 6.85 31.00
N THR A 5 -15.63 7.74 30.00
CA THR A 5 -16.82 7.90 29.17
C THR A 5 -17.16 6.63 28.38
N LEU A 6 -16.14 5.91 27.89
CA LEU A 6 -16.33 4.70 27.09
C LEU A 6 -16.56 3.43 27.93
N GLN A 7 -16.10 3.42 29.19
CA GLN A 7 -16.10 2.24 30.07
C GLN A 7 -17.48 1.56 30.21
N PRO A 8 -18.61 2.27 30.34
CA PRO A 8 -19.92 1.62 30.41
C PRO A 8 -20.28 0.84 29.15
N PHE A 9 -19.92 1.37 27.97
CA PHE A 9 -20.18 0.70 26.69
C PHE A 9 -19.29 -0.53 26.51
N LEU A 10 -18.00 -0.40 26.83
CA LEU A 10 -17.04 -1.49 26.72
C LEU A 10 -17.39 -2.66 27.67
N SER A 11 -17.73 -2.34 28.92
CA SER A 11 -18.10 -3.33 29.93
C SER A 11 -19.39 -4.08 29.59
N ASN A 12 -20.34 -3.40 28.94
CA ASN A 12 -21.56 -4.02 28.42
C ASN A 12 -21.33 -4.85 27.15
N GLY A 13 -20.08 -4.98 26.70
CA GLY A 13 -19.71 -5.83 25.59
C GLY A 13 -20.06 -5.24 24.22
N ALA A 14 -20.13 -3.91 24.10
CA ALA A 14 -20.27 -3.23 22.82
C ALA A 14 -19.17 -3.67 21.84
N ILE A 15 -19.48 -3.69 20.54
CA ILE A 15 -18.51 -3.99 19.50
C ILE A 15 -17.98 -2.67 18.95
N LEU A 16 -16.67 -2.44 19.05
CA LEU A 16 -16.05 -1.25 18.47
C LEU A 16 -15.90 -1.41 16.95
N VAL A 17 -16.24 -0.39 16.19
CA VAL A 17 -16.13 -0.40 14.73
C VAL A 17 -15.25 0.75 14.28
N GLY A 18 -14.32 0.47 13.37
CA GLY A 18 -13.40 1.49 12.85
C GLY A 18 -12.56 0.98 11.68
N HIS A 19 -11.49 1.71 11.36
CA HIS A 19 -10.62 1.40 10.23
C HIS A 19 -9.15 1.54 10.63
N SER A 20 -8.40 0.43 10.65
CA SER A 20 -7.05 0.34 11.23
C SER A 20 -7.01 0.74 12.71
N LEU A 21 -7.96 0.20 13.49
CA LEU A 21 -8.20 0.54 14.89
C LEU A 21 -7.00 0.32 15.81
N ASN A 22 -6.02 -0.47 15.38
CA ASN A 22 -4.85 -0.79 16.20
C ASN A 22 -4.11 0.46 16.71
N LYS A 23 -4.01 1.50 15.88
CA LYS A 23 -3.35 2.76 16.28
C LYS A 23 -4.23 3.60 17.21
N ASP A 24 -5.53 3.63 16.93
CA ASP A 24 -6.49 4.38 17.74
C ASP A 24 -6.55 3.81 19.16
N LEU A 25 -6.65 2.49 19.27
CA LEU A 25 -6.70 1.78 20.55
C LEU A 25 -5.39 1.90 21.34
N GLU A 26 -4.24 1.89 20.66
CA GLU A 26 -2.93 2.11 21.27
C GLU A 26 -2.83 3.51 21.89
N VAL A 27 -3.20 4.56 21.15
CA VAL A 27 -3.20 5.95 21.65
C VAL A 27 -4.20 6.13 22.78
N LEU A 28 -5.39 5.53 22.65
CA LEU A 28 -6.43 5.58 23.68
C LEU A 28 -6.13 4.69 24.89
N LYS A 29 -5.10 3.83 24.82
CA LYS A 29 -4.76 2.81 25.83
C LYS A 29 -5.97 1.95 26.22
N ILE A 30 -6.75 1.55 25.22
CA ILE A 30 -7.92 0.67 25.40
C ILE A 30 -7.58 -0.69 24.83
N ASP A 31 -7.70 -1.73 25.65
CA ASP A 31 -7.67 -3.12 25.21
C ASP A 31 -9.09 -3.68 25.27
N HIS A 32 -9.66 -4.03 24.12
CA HIS A 32 -11.04 -4.50 24.02
C HIS A 32 -11.17 -5.60 22.94
N PRO A 33 -11.65 -6.81 23.29
CA PRO A 33 -11.60 -7.95 22.39
C PRO A 33 -12.65 -7.90 21.26
N LYS A 34 -13.73 -7.15 21.42
CA LYS A 34 -14.84 -7.11 20.46
C LYS A 34 -14.69 -5.94 19.51
N LEU A 35 -14.07 -6.18 18.38
CA LEU A 35 -13.83 -5.16 17.36
C LEU A 35 -14.14 -5.64 15.94
N ILE A 36 -14.61 -4.71 15.11
CA ILE A 36 -14.72 -4.84 13.66
C ILE A 36 -13.79 -3.79 13.05
N ASP A 37 -12.63 -4.24 12.59
CA ASP A 37 -11.72 -3.41 11.82
C ASP A 37 -12.02 -3.56 10.32
N THR A 38 -12.65 -2.54 9.74
CA THR A 38 -13.00 -2.53 8.31
C THR A 38 -11.77 -2.65 7.41
N ALA A 39 -10.57 -2.27 7.86
CA ALA A 39 -9.34 -2.45 7.07
C ALA A 39 -8.93 -3.93 6.94
N LEU A 40 -9.48 -4.81 7.79
CA LEU A 40 -9.25 -6.26 7.79
C LEU A 40 -10.43 -7.05 7.20
N VAL A 41 -11.64 -6.49 7.28
CA VAL A 41 -12.86 -7.10 6.72
C VAL A 41 -12.75 -7.23 5.19
N PHE A 42 -12.30 -6.17 4.52
CA PHE A 42 -12.26 -6.12 3.06
C PHE A 42 -10.92 -6.60 2.49
N LYS A 43 -10.98 -7.36 1.39
CA LYS A 43 -9.81 -7.92 0.71
C LYS A 43 -9.90 -7.67 -0.80
N TYR A 44 -8.76 -7.37 -1.41
CA TYR A 44 -8.64 -7.40 -2.86
C TYR A 44 -8.48 -8.86 -3.33
N PRO A 45 -9.20 -9.28 -4.38
CA PRO A 45 -9.01 -10.62 -4.95
C PRO A 45 -7.58 -10.75 -5.46
N ASN A 46 -6.99 -11.94 -5.30
CA ASN A 46 -5.64 -12.26 -5.79
C ASN A 46 -4.53 -11.32 -5.29
N ALA A 47 -4.74 -10.65 -4.16
CA ALA A 47 -3.75 -9.72 -3.61
C ALA A 47 -2.49 -10.46 -3.12
N ARG A 48 -1.35 -10.18 -3.76
CA ARG A 48 -0.02 -10.78 -3.48
C ARG A 48 0.44 -10.65 -2.03
N LYS A 49 -0.03 -9.60 -1.35
CA LYS A 49 0.10 -9.37 0.10
C LYS A 49 -1.25 -8.88 0.59
N PRO A 50 -1.59 -9.07 1.88
CA PRO A 50 -2.78 -8.47 2.48
C PRO A 50 -2.63 -6.94 2.44
N ARG A 51 -3.08 -6.35 1.33
CA ARG A 51 -3.14 -4.91 1.13
C ARG A 51 -4.46 -4.47 1.68
N ARG A 52 -4.41 -3.66 2.73
CA ARG A 52 -5.60 -3.04 3.29
C ARG A 52 -6.05 -1.93 2.33
N ALA A 53 -7.32 -1.99 1.94
CA ALA A 53 -7.95 -0.90 1.22
C ALA A 53 -8.00 0.34 2.13
N SER A 54 -7.75 1.53 1.59
CA SER A 54 -7.98 2.75 2.35
C SER A 54 -9.48 2.94 2.61
N LEU A 55 -9.85 3.62 3.70
CA LEU A 55 -11.24 3.94 3.98
C LEU A 55 -11.92 4.66 2.80
N ASN A 56 -11.21 5.57 2.13
CA ASN A 56 -11.74 6.30 0.98
C ASN A 56 -12.06 5.37 -0.20
N ASN A 57 -11.17 4.42 -0.50
CA ASN A 57 -11.38 3.47 -1.58
C ASN A 57 -12.54 2.52 -1.24
N LEU A 58 -12.68 2.10 0.02
CA LEU A 58 -13.83 1.33 0.47
C LEU A 58 -15.14 2.09 0.30
N CYS A 59 -15.19 3.35 0.73
CA CYS A 59 -16.39 4.18 0.59
C CYS A 59 -16.75 4.39 -0.88
N LYS A 60 -15.76 4.70 -1.73
CA LYS A 60 -15.99 4.88 -3.16
C LYS A 60 -16.53 3.61 -3.81
N SER A 61 -15.96 2.45 -3.46
CA SER A 61 -16.34 1.16 -4.03
C SER A 61 -17.69 0.62 -3.53
N ILE A 62 -18.03 0.85 -2.26
CA ILE A 62 -19.18 0.19 -1.61
C ILE A 62 -20.33 1.16 -1.36
N LEU A 63 -20.01 2.39 -0.94
CA LEU A 63 -21.00 3.40 -0.59
C LEU A 63 -21.24 4.41 -1.73
N GLY A 64 -20.43 4.39 -2.78
CA GLY A 64 -20.56 5.27 -3.95
C GLY A 64 -20.14 6.71 -3.71
N TYR A 65 -19.44 7.02 -2.61
CA TYR A 65 -18.94 8.36 -2.32
C TYR A 65 -17.54 8.33 -1.71
N GLU A 66 -16.81 9.42 -1.86
CA GLU A 66 -15.50 9.60 -1.22
C GLU A 66 -15.70 10.21 0.17
N VAL A 67 -15.16 9.58 1.21
CA VAL A 67 -15.18 10.13 2.57
C VAL A 67 -14.33 11.40 2.67
N ARG A 68 -13.31 11.53 1.81
CA ARG A 68 -12.40 12.67 1.77
C ARG A 68 -12.00 13.01 0.32
N LYS A 69 -12.04 14.30 -0.01
CA LYS A 69 -11.47 14.82 -1.26
C LYS A 69 -9.95 14.96 -1.12
N ALA A 70 -9.23 14.93 -2.24
CA ALA A 70 -7.79 15.14 -2.26
C ALA A 70 -7.42 16.49 -1.63
N GLY A 71 -6.40 16.49 -0.75
CA GLY A 71 -5.90 17.69 -0.07
C GLY A 71 -6.72 18.15 1.15
N VAL A 72 -7.81 17.47 1.50
CA VAL A 72 -8.62 17.80 2.69
C VAL A 72 -8.09 17.05 3.91
N SER A 73 -7.97 17.74 5.04
CA SER A 73 -7.56 17.17 6.31
C SER A 73 -8.54 16.11 6.81
N HIS A 74 -8.06 15.20 7.65
CA HIS A 74 -8.89 14.16 8.25
C HIS A 74 -9.88 14.71 9.27
N ASP A 75 -11.09 14.15 9.29
CA ASP A 75 -12.11 14.39 10.30
C ASP A 75 -12.51 13.06 10.94
N CYS A 76 -12.33 12.94 12.25
CA CYS A 76 -12.53 11.66 12.96
C CYS A 76 -14.00 11.22 12.99
N VAL A 77 -14.95 12.16 12.99
CA VAL A 77 -16.39 11.86 13.03
C VAL A 77 -16.85 11.27 11.69
N ASN A 78 -16.44 11.88 10.58
CA ASN A 78 -16.70 11.38 9.24
C ASN A 78 -16.06 10.00 9.01
N ASP A 79 -14.83 9.82 9.51
CA ASP A 79 -14.10 8.56 9.42
C ASP A 79 -14.79 7.43 10.18
N ALA A 80 -15.18 7.68 11.44
CA ALA A 80 -15.90 6.73 12.27
C ALA A 80 -17.29 6.40 11.66
N THR A 81 -18.00 7.42 11.17
CA THR A 81 -19.31 7.26 10.52
C THR A 81 -19.19 6.40 9.25
N ALA A 82 -18.18 6.66 8.43
CA ALA A 82 -17.92 5.89 7.21
C ALA A 82 -17.56 4.43 7.52
N ALA A 83 -16.69 4.18 8.50
CA ALA A 83 -16.37 2.82 8.94
C ALA A 83 -17.60 2.06 9.44
N MET A 84 -18.48 2.71 10.21
CA MET A 84 -19.75 2.14 10.65
C MET A 84 -20.66 1.78 9.46
N LYS A 85 -20.83 2.70 8.50
CA LYS A 85 -21.63 2.45 7.29
C LYS A 85 -21.10 1.24 6.49
N LEU A 86 -19.78 1.09 6.37
CA LEU A 86 -19.17 -0.06 5.70
C LEU A 86 -19.45 -1.38 6.44
N ALA A 87 -19.34 -1.39 7.77
CA ALA A 87 -19.64 -2.58 8.57
C ALA A 87 -21.12 -2.98 8.42
N LEU A 88 -22.04 -2.02 8.51
CA LEU A 88 -23.47 -2.25 8.32
C LEU A 88 -23.78 -2.77 6.91
N ALA A 89 -23.15 -2.22 5.86
CA ALA A 89 -23.35 -2.70 4.50
C ALA A 89 -23.02 -4.19 4.33
N VAL A 90 -21.99 -4.70 5.03
CA VAL A 90 -21.63 -6.13 5.04
C VAL A 90 -22.63 -6.94 5.87
N ILE A 91 -22.96 -6.48 7.09
CA ILE A 91 -23.88 -7.19 8.01
C ILE A 91 -25.28 -7.33 7.38
N GLU A 92 -25.75 -6.27 6.72
CA GLU A 92 -27.04 -6.21 6.02
C GLU A 92 -27.00 -6.90 4.64
N LYS A 93 -25.87 -7.53 4.27
CA LYS A 93 -25.66 -8.25 3.01
C LYS A 93 -25.85 -7.39 1.76
N ARG A 94 -25.60 -6.09 1.87
CA ARG A 94 -25.62 -5.13 0.75
C ARG A 94 -24.26 -5.05 0.04
N ALA A 95 -23.19 -5.54 0.67
CA ALA A 95 -21.84 -5.52 0.15
C ALA A 95 -21.08 -6.83 0.40
N ASN A 96 -20.21 -7.19 -0.54
CA ASN A 96 -19.27 -8.31 -0.39
C ASN A 96 -17.97 -7.82 0.28
N THR A 97 -17.28 -8.73 0.98
CA THR A 97 -15.97 -8.45 1.59
C THR A 97 -14.82 -8.51 0.60
N THR A 98 -15.06 -9.04 -0.60
CA THR A 98 -14.09 -9.02 -1.71
C THR A 98 -14.41 -7.86 -2.62
N ILE A 99 -13.48 -6.91 -2.75
CA ILE A 99 -13.66 -5.73 -3.58
C ILE A 99 -12.63 -5.70 -4.71
N PRO A 100 -13.02 -5.42 -5.96
CA PRO A 100 -12.05 -5.23 -7.02
C PRO A 100 -11.25 -3.94 -6.77
N PRO A 101 -9.95 -3.89 -7.14
CA PRO A 101 -9.20 -2.64 -7.16
C PRO A 101 -9.84 -1.67 -8.17
N SER A 102 -9.92 -0.39 -7.84
CA SER A 102 -10.44 0.61 -8.79
C SER A 102 -9.43 0.85 -9.91
N LYS A 103 -9.91 1.30 -11.07
CA LYS A 103 -9.04 1.68 -12.20
C LYS A 103 -8.00 2.73 -11.80
N GLU A 104 -8.41 3.75 -11.05
CA GLU A 104 -7.52 4.78 -10.52
C GLU A 104 -6.41 4.18 -9.65
N MET A 105 -6.73 3.21 -8.79
CA MET A 105 -5.72 2.52 -7.98
C MET A 105 -4.75 1.71 -8.83
N LEU A 106 -5.24 1.01 -9.84
CA LEU A 106 -4.40 0.24 -10.75
C LEU A 106 -3.46 1.15 -11.53
N GLU A 107 -3.93 2.29 -12.01
CA GLU A 107 -3.09 3.26 -12.72
C GLU A 107 -2.01 3.87 -11.82
N VAL A 108 -2.33 4.19 -10.56
CA VAL A 108 -1.33 4.65 -9.58
C VAL A 108 -0.27 3.58 -9.31
N GLU A 109 -0.63 2.30 -9.33
CA GLU A 109 0.32 1.21 -9.16
C GLU A 109 1.13 0.93 -10.43
N LYS A 110 0.52 1.03 -11.63
CA LYS A 110 1.24 0.93 -12.91
C LYS A 110 2.25 2.06 -13.09
N ALA A 111 2.01 3.23 -12.52
CA ALA A 111 2.97 4.34 -12.49
C ALA A 111 4.16 4.10 -11.53
N LYS A 112 4.35 2.88 -11.00
CA LYS A 112 5.43 2.55 -10.08
C LYS A 112 6.27 1.37 -10.56
N LEU A 113 7.57 1.47 -10.31
CA LEU A 113 8.49 0.33 -10.34
C LEU A 113 8.92 -0.04 -8.92
N PHE A 114 9.26 -1.30 -8.72
CA PHE A 114 9.77 -1.81 -7.46
C PHE A 114 11.21 -2.25 -7.61
N ILE A 115 12.10 -1.62 -6.86
CA ILE A 115 13.49 -2.01 -6.75
C ILE A 115 13.67 -2.84 -5.48
N HIS A 116 14.24 -4.03 -5.59
CA HIS A 116 14.46 -4.90 -4.44
C HIS A 116 15.79 -5.64 -4.47
N LYS A 117 16.10 -6.26 -3.33
CA LYS A 117 17.42 -6.85 -3.03
C LYS A 117 18.55 -5.82 -3.07
N ILE A 118 18.25 -4.59 -2.64
CA ILE A 118 19.24 -3.51 -2.65
C ILE A 118 20.20 -3.68 -1.47
N PRO A 119 21.50 -3.86 -1.71
CA PRO A 119 22.50 -3.94 -0.65
C PRO A 119 22.61 -2.62 0.14
N HIS A 120 22.96 -2.72 1.43
CA HIS A 120 23.04 -1.55 2.33
C HIS A 120 24.06 -0.48 1.93
N ASN A 121 25.07 -0.84 1.15
CA ASN A 121 26.10 0.08 0.67
C ASN A 121 25.70 0.86 -0.59
N VAL A 122 24.51 0.61 -1.16
CA VAL A 122 23.99 1.36 -2.30
C VAL A 122 23.19 2.56 -1.80
N THR A 123 23.49 3.76 -2.30
CA THR A 123 22.74 4.98 -1.93
C THR A 123 21.58 5.28 -2.87
N SER A 124 20.69 6.22 -2.51
CA SER A 124 19.62 6.71 -3.39
C SER A 124 20.16 7.27 -4.71
N GLU A 125 21.26 8.00 -4.65
CA GLU A 125 21.88 8.65 -5.81
C GLU A 125 22.47 7.62 -6.78
N GLU A 126 22.96 6.49 -6.27
CA GLU A 126 23.42 5.38 -7.09
C GLU A 126 22.26 4.63 -7.76
N LEU A 127 21.09 4.56 -7.10
CA LEU A 127 19.87 4.01 -7.72
C LEU A 127 19.34 4.92 -8.84
N GLU A 128 19.49 6.23 -8.71
CA GLU A 128 19.08 7.19 -9.74
C GLU A 128 19.87 7.02 -11.04
N GLN A 129 21.10 6.51 -10.98
CA GLN A 129 21.90 6.21 -12.18
C GLN A 129 21.35 5.03 -12.98
N VAL A 130 20.55 4.16 -12.36
CA VAL A 130 19.98 2.97 -13.00
C VAL A 130 18.72 3.31 -13.79
N LEU A 131 18.01 4.38 -13.41
CA LEU A 131 16.68 4.68 -13.91
C LEU A 131 16.67 6.00 -14.67
N SER A 132 16.10 5.99 -15.87
CA SER A 132 15.88 7.20 -16.66
C SER A 132 14.54 7.86 -16.35
N GLY A 133 14.47 9.19 -16.48
CA GLY A 133 13.22 9.95 -16.40
C GLY A 133 13.05 10.70 -15.08
N GLU A 134 11.95 11.46 -14.97
CA GLU A 134 11.60 12.17 -13.74
C GLU A 134 10.73 11.29 -12.84
N PHE A 135 11.20 11.05 -11.61
CA PHE A 135 10.49 10.21 -10.64
C PHE A 135 10.75 10.68 -9.20
N THR A 136 10.01 10.08 -8.27
CA THR A 136 10.29 10.17 -6.83
C THR A 136 10.62 8.80 -6.27
N LEU A 137 11.54 8.74 -5.30
CA LEU A 137 11.99 7.51 -4.67
C LEU A 137 11.39 7.37 -3.27
N ASP A 138 10.56 6.34 -3.05
CA ASP A 138 10.05 5.97 -1.73
C ASP A 138 10.82 4.76 -1.19
N VAL A 139 11.89 5.04 -0.43
CA VAL A 139 12.78 4.04 0.16
C VAL A 139 12.13 3.39 1.38
N LYS A 140 12.12 2.05 1.41
CA LYS A 140 11.72 1.26 2.56
C LYS A 140 12.95 0.65 3.23
N PRO A 141 13.20 0.94 4.51
CA PRO A 141 14.37 0.42 5.21
C PRO A 141 14.35 -1.11 5.27
N ALA A 142 15.54 -1.70 5.37
CA ALA A 142 15.66 -3.15 5.58
C ALA A 142 15.02 -3.55 6.92
N LYS A 143 14.37 -4.72 6.94
CA LYS A 143 13.75 -5.25 8.17
C LYS A 143 14.76 -5.75 9.19
N THR A 144 16.00 -6.00 8.76
CA THR A 144 17.09 -6.58 9.57
C THR A 144 18.40 -5.90 9.21
N SER A 145 19.34 -5.84 10.15
CA SER A 145 20.68 -5.22 9.95
C SER A 145 21.55 -5.90 8.90
N ARG A 146 21.30 -7.18 8.59
CA ARG A 146 21.95 -7.95 7.50
C ARG A 146 21.05 -8.09 6.26
N GLY A 147 19.97 -7.33 6.20
CA GLY A 147 18.97 -7.45 5.14
C GLY A 147 19.36 -6.70 3.86
N CYS A 148 18.48 -6.77 2.87
CA CYS A 148 18.46 -5.78 1.80
C CYS A 148 17.32 -4.81 2.08
N TYR A 149 17.47 -3.57 1.62
CA TYR A 149 16.36 -2.64 1.57
C TYR A 149 15.66 -2.72 0.20
N CYS A 150 14.54 -2.01 0.06
CA CYS A 150 13.83 -1.89 -1.21
C CYS A 150 13.32 -0.47 -1.40
N ALA A 151 12.93 -0.12 -2.61
CA ALA A 151 12.37 1.19 -2.93
C ALA A 151 11.23 1.07 -3.94
N PHE A 152 10.28 1.99 -3.85
CA PHE A 152 9.34 2.25 -4.94
C PHE A 152 9.79 3.47 -5.71
N VAL A 153 9.80 3.34 -7.03
CA VAL A 153 10.07 4.45 -7.96
C VAL A 153 8.72 4.88 -8.48
N VAL A 154 8.34 6.12 -8.22
CA VAL A 154 7.01 6.64 -8.56
C VAL A 154 7.14 7.67 -9.67
N PHE A 155 6.57 7.34 -10.83
CA PHE A 155 6.51 8.18 -12.02
C PHE A 155 5.18 8.96 -12.06
N ARG A 156 5.07 9.94 -12.96
CA ARG A 156 3.81 10.69 -13.12
C ARG A 156 2.72 9.88 -13.80
N SER A 157 3.10 8.90 -14.61
CA SER A 157 2.17 8.06 -15.36
C SER A 157 2.67 6.62 -15.52
N SER A 158 1.75 5.72 -15.81
CA SER A 158 2.05 4.33 -16.18
C SER A 158 2.97 4.26 -17.41
N LYS A 159 2.72 5.09 -18.42
CA LYS A 159 3.56 5.18 -19.63
C LYS A 159 5.01 5.54 -19.33
N GLU A 160 5.25 6.49 -18.42
CA GLU A 160 6.61 6.86 -18.01
C GLU A 160 7.30 5.72 -17.26
N ALA A 161 6.58 5.04 -16.37
CA ALA A 161 7.10 3.88 -15.64
C ALA A 161 7.46 2.72 -16.59
N ASP A 162 6.61 2.45 -17.58
CA ASP A 162 6.87 1.44 -18.61
C ASP A 162 8.10 1.82 -19.44
N GLN A 163 8.17 3.06 -19.92
CA GLN A 163 9.33 3.53 -20.69
C GLN A 163 10.63 3.44 -19.88
N ALA A 164 10.59 3.83 -18.60
CA ALA A 164 11.75 3.73 -17.72
C ALA A 164 12.16 2.27 -17.52
N PHE A 165 11.20 1.35 -17.33
CA PHE A 165 11.47 -0.08 -17.21
C PHE A 165 12.09 -0.66 -18.49
N GLU A 166 11.59 -0.29 -19.67
CA GLU A 166 12.15 -0.72 -20.95
C GLU A 166 13.59 -0.23 -21.13
N ASN A 167 13.89 1.00 -20.72
CA ASN A 167 15.21 1.60 -20.82
C ASN A 167 16.24 1.05 -19.82
N VAL A 168 15.80 0.36 -18.75
CA VAL A 168 16.72 -0.29 -17.81
C VAL A 168 17.50 -1.38 -18.53
N ASP A 169 18.82 -1.25 -18.55
CA ASP A 169 19.73 -2.30 -19.02
C ASP A 169 19.87 -3.39 -17.96
N GLY A 170 19.67 -4.65 -18.36
CA GLY A 170 19.69 -5.79 -17.44
C GLY A 170 18.97 -7.02 -17.99
N ASP A 171 19.26 -8.17 -17.39
CA ASP A 171 18.73 -9.45 -17.84
C ASP A 171 17.23 -9.54 -17.52
N GLN A 172 16.41 -9.63 -18.56
CA GLN A 172 14.96 -9.74 -18.43
C GLN A 172 14.54 -11.12 -17.96
N GLY A 173 13.60 -11.16 -17.02
CA GLY A 173 12.97 -12.36 -16.51
C GLY A 173 11.63 -12.04 -15.86
N GLN A 174 11.18 -12.97 -15.04
CA GLN A 174 9.97 -12.83 -14.25
C GLN A 174 10.25 -13.17 -12.79
N ASP A 175 9.51 -12.56 -11.87
CA ASP A 175 9.54 -12.97 -10.48
C ASP A 175 8.73 -14.26 -10.24
N SER A 176 8.69 -14.75 -9.00
CA SER A 176 7.95 -15.97 -8.64
C SER A 176 6.43 -15.87 -8.86
N PHE A 177 5.92 -14.68 -9.15
CA PHE A 177 4.51 -14.39 -9.42
C PHE A 177 4.25 -14.02 -10.88
N GLY A 178 5.24 -14.20 -11.78
CA GLY A 178 5.09 -13.92 -13.21
C GLY A 178 5.27 -12.46 -13.62
N LEU A 179 5.66 -11.57 -12.70
CA LEU A 179 5.82 -10.15 -13.02
C LEU A 179 7.10 -9.88 -13.79
N PRO A 180 7.06 -9.04 -14.84
CA PRO A 180 8.27 -8.59 -15.52
C PRO A 180 9.29 -7.97 -14.57
N GLN A 181 10.50 -8.50 -14.59
CA GLN A 181 11.62 -8.10 -13.74
C GLN A 181 12.92 -8.09 -14.54
N LYS A 182 13.83 -7.16 -14.26
CA LYS A 182 15.18 -7.12 -14.80
C LYS A 182 16.20 -7.24 -13.67
N LEU A 183 17.20 -8.11 -13.86
CA LEU A 183 18.40 -8.15 -13.02
C LEU A 183 19.39 -7.09 -13.55
N VAL A 184 19.63 -6.07 -12.75
CA VAL A 184 20.54 -4.98 -13.12
C VAL A 184 21.84 -5.15 -12.37
N ILE A 185 22.96 -5.14 -13.11
CA ILE A 185 24.30 -5.17 -12.54
C ILE A 185 25.00 -3.86 -12.90
N PHE A 186 25.41 -3.11 -11.90
CA PHE A 186 26.07 -1.81 -12.10
C PHE A 186 27.23 -1.63 -11.12
N LYS A 187 28.09 -0.66 -11.42
CA LYS A 187 29.30 -0.36 -10.65
C LYS A 187 29.05 0.86 -9.78
N LEU A 188 29.27 0.72 -8.48
CA LEU A 188 29.19 1.81 -7.52
C LEU A 188 30.32 2.82 -7.72
N THR A 189 30.16 4.00 -7.14
CA THR A 189 31.21 5.03 -7.09
C THR A 189 32.49 4.52 -6.40
N SER A 190 32.35 3.64 -5.41
CA SER A 190 33.44 2.92 -4.76
C SER A 190 34.19 1.93 -5.67
N GLY A 191 33.66 1.66 -6.86
CA GLY A 191 34.17 0.68 -7.81
C GLY A 191 33.66 -0.75 -7.63
N SER A 192 32.92 -1.02 -6.55
CA SER A 192 32.30 -2.33 -6.31
C SER A 192 31.19 -2.61 -7.32
N LYS A 193 31.10 -3.84 -7.84
CA LYS A 193 29.95 -4.28 -8.63
C LYS A 193 28.85 -4.77 -7.69
N VAL A 194 27.62 -4.33 -7.94
CA VAL A 194 26.43 -4.79 -7.22
C VAL A 194 25.34 -5.19 -8.19
N SER A 195 24.37 -5.93 -7.68
CA SER A 195 23.19 -6.35 -8.42
C SER A 195 21.92 -6.02 -7.68
N ILE A 196 20.91 -5.55 -8.39
CA ILE A 196 19.57 -5.28 -7.88
C ILE A 196 18.53 -5.83 -8.86
N TYR A 197 17.28 -5.86 -8.43
CA TYR A 197 16.17 -6.18 -9.32
C TYR A 197 15.21 -5.01 -9.45
N VAL A 198 14.87 -4.66 -10.69
CA VAL A 198 13.81 -3.69 -11.01
C VAL A 198 12.61 -4.47 -11.56
N ARG A 199 11.42 -4.24 -11.02
CA ARG A 199 10.21 -5.01 -11.36
C ARG A 199 9.00 -4.09 -11.60
N LYS A 200 8.18 -4.39 -12.60
CA LYS A 200 6.87 -3.74 -12.78
C LYS A 200 5.91 -4.11 -11.65
N MET A 201 5.08 -3.17 -11.20
CA MET A 201 4.15 -3.43 -10.10
C MET A 201 2.91 -4.23 -10.50
N VAL A 202 2.56 -4.22 -11.78
CA VAL A 202 1.34 -4.81 -12.35
C VAL A 202 1.72 -5.56 -13.63
N GLU A 203 0.95 -6.58 -14.02
CA GLU A 203 1.17 -7.31 -15.28
C GLU A 203 0.69 -6.49 -16.48
N ASP A 204 1.40 -6.61 -17.60
CA ASP A 204 0.96 -6.03 -18.86
C ASP A 204 -0.37 -6.69 -19.28
N GLY A 205 -1.41 -5.88 -19.53
CA GLY A 205 -2.73 -6.37 -19.96
C GLY A 205 -3.78 -6.59 -18.86
N SER A 206 -3.49 -6.25 -17.60
CA SER A 206 -4.53 -6.21 -16.57
C SER A 206 -5.36 -4.92 -16.67
N THR A 207 -6.46 -4.99 -17.40
CA THR A 207 -7.51 -3.96 -17.57
C THR A 207 -8.74 -4.23 -16.71
#